data_AF-A0A534PCK4-F1
#
_entry.id   AF-A0A534PCK4-F1
#
_cell.length_a   1.000
_cell.length_b   1.000
_cell.length_c   1.000
_cell.angle_alpha   90.00
_cell.angle_beta   90.00
_cell.angle_gamma   90.00
#
_symmetry.space_group_name_H-M   'P 1'
#
loop_
_entity.id
_entity.type
_entity.pdbx_description
1 polymer ?
#
loop_
_entity_poly.entity_id
_entity_poly.type
_entity_poly.pdbx_seq_one_letter_code
_entity_poly.pdbx_strand_id
1 'polypeptide(L)'
;MTRRAPSLPQIRQALQRHDPRILRPPNVDWRMAAVLVPLLPRPDGVHVLFTERSKDLRAHGGQVSFPGGGIEPQDEGPREAALRESFEEVGLR
;
A
#
# COMPACT_ATOMS: atom_id res chain seq x y z
N MET A 1 21.02 -22.04 6.84
CA MET A 1 21.32 -20.62 7.09
C MET A 1 20.00 -19.84 7.07
N THR A 2 19.49 -19.44 8.22
CA THR A 2 18.24 -18.67 8.31
C THR A 2 18.54 -17.21 7.95
N ARG A 3 18.00 -16.70 6.84
CA ARG A 3 18.14 -15.26 6.51
C ARG A 3 17.38 -14.46 7.57
N ARG A 4 18.09 -13.58 8.28
CA ARG A 4 17.49 -12.62 9.21
C ARG A 4 16.66 -11.61 8.42
N ALA A 5 15.46 -11.27 8.91
CA ALA A 5 14.64 -10.22 8.31
C ALA A 5 15.37 -8.86 8.31
N PRO A 6 15.18 -8.01 7.28
CA PRO A 6 15.83 -6.71 7.20
C PRO A 6 15.30 -5.74 8.25
N SER A 7 16.17 -4.86 8.76
CA SER A 7 15.77 -3.78 9.67
C SER A 7 15.13 -2.60 8.92
N LEU A 8 14.37 -1.75 9.63
CA LEU A 8 13.73 -0.58 9.01
C LEU A 8 14.74 0.36 8.31
N PRO A 9 15.93 0.66 8.87
CA PRO A 9 16.97 1.42 8.16
C PRO A 9 17.42 0.76 6.85
N GLN A 10 17.58 -0.58 6.84
CA GLN A 10 17.97 -1.32 5.63
C GLN A 10 16.87 -1.26 4.57
N ILE A 11 15.59 -1.41 4.97
CA ILE A 11 14.45 -1.29 4.05
C ILE A 11 14.40 0.13 3.46
N ARG A 12 14.54 1.16 4.29
CA ARG A 12 14.56 2.56 3.84
C ARG A 12 15.67 2.81 2.82
N GLN A 13 16.88 2.35 3.10
CA GLN A 13 18.02 2.48 2.19
C GLN A 13 17.78 1.75 0.87
N ALA A 14 17.17 0.56 0.90
CA ALA A 14 16.83 -0.19 -0.28
C ALA A 14 15.78 0.54 -1.14
N LEU A 15 14.72 1.08 -0.52
CA LEU A 15 13.66 1.83 -1.21
C LEU A 15 14.21 3.13 -1.83
N GLN A 16 15.10 3.85 -1.15
CA GLN A 16 15.73 5.07 -1.67
C GLN A 16 16.60 4.81 -2.92
N ARG A 17 17.11 3.59 -3.07
CA ARG A 17 17.95 3.18 -4.22
C ARG A 17 17.15 2.47 -5.30
N HIS A 18 15.87 2.23 -5.06
CA HIS A 18 15.03 1.48 -5.99
C HIS A 18 14.55 2.39 -7.11
N ASP A 19 14.86 2.00 -8.35
CA ASP A 19 14.26 2.64 -9.53
C ASP A 19 12.90 1.99 -9.81
N PRO A 20 11.77 2.71 -9.65
CA PRO A 20 10.45 2.14 -9.80
C PRO A 20 10.20 1.72 -11.25
N ARG A 21 9.78 0.47 -11.43
CA ARG A 21 9.34 -0.02 -12.74
C ARG A 21 7.91 0.45 -13.01
N ILE A 22 7.75 1.36 -13.97
CA ILE A 22 6.43 1.80 -14.42
C ILE A 22 5.90 0.80 -15.46
N LEU A 23 4.82 0.11 -15.10
CA LEU A 23 4.11 -0.78 -16.02
C LEU A 23 3.02 0.02 -16.74
N ARG A 24 3.14 0.16 -18.07
CA ARG A 24 2.12 0.78 -18.93
C ARG A 24 1.70 -0.20 -20.01
N PRO A 25 0.78 -1.13 -19.73
CA PRO A 25 0.25 -2.01 -20.77
C PRO A 25 -0.53 -1.16 -21.79
N PRO A 26 -0.33 -1.38 -23.10
CA PRO A 26 -0.98 -0.58 -24.14
C PRO A 26 -2.49 -0.87 -24.20
N ASN A 27 -3.25 0.13 -24.65
CA ASN A 27 -4.67 0.01 -25.02
C ASN A 27 -5.64 -0.40 -23.91
N VAL A 28 -5.40 0.02 -22.66
CA VAL A 28 -6.36 -0.16 -21.56
C VAL A 28 -6.54 1.15 -20.82
N ASP A 29 -7.80 1.53 -20.60
CA ASP A 29 -8.18 2.63 -19.72
C ASP A 29 -8.21 2.09 -18.29
N TRP A 30 -7.20 2.45 -17.48
CA TRP A 30 -7.07 1.98 -16.11
C TRP A 30 -7.69 2.97 -15.15
N ARG A 31 -8.51 2.49 -14.22
CA ARG A 31 -8.82 3.26 -13.03
C ARG A 31 -7.56 3.36 -12.18
N MET A 32 -7.04 4.58 -12.04
CA MET A 32 -5.88 4.83 -11.20
C MET A 32 -6.23 4.63 -9.72
N ALA A 33 -5.32 3.99 -9.00
CA ALA A 33 -5.46 3.69 -7.58
C ALA A 33 -4.09 3.77 -6.90
N ALA A 34 -4.09 3.97 -5.60
CA ALA A 34 -2.88 4.02 -4.80
C ALA A 34 -3.09 3.30 -3.47
N VAL A 35 -2.05 2.64 -2.99
CA VAL A 35 -2.04 1.93 -1.70
C VAL A 35 -0.90 2.42 -0.83
N LEU A 36 -1.13 2.39 0.47
CA LEU A 36 -0.09 2.56 1.47
C LEU A 36 0.40 1.19 1.92
N VAL A 37 1.72 1.01 2.02
CA VAL A 37 2.35 -0.20 2.59
C VAL A 37 2.99 0.19 3.93
N PRO A 38 2.28 0.06 5.07
CA PRO A 38 2.79 0.51 6.36
C PRO A 38 3.85 -0.46 6.88
N LEU A 39 5.04 0.06 7.23
CA LEU A 39 6.12 -0.70 7.86
C LEU A 39 6.12 -0.46 9.36
N LEU A 40 5.81 -1.49 10.15
CA LEU A 40 5.61 -1.41 11.59
C LEU A 40 6.78 -2.10 12.33
N PRO A 41 7.61 -1.36 13.09
CA PRO A 41 8.59 -1.97 13.98
C PRO A 41 7.91 -2.76 15.09
N ARG A 42 8.31 -4.02 15.28
CA ARG A 42 7.88 -4.92 16.37
C ARG A 42 9.12 -5.55 17.04
N PRO A 43 8.98 -6.12 18.25
CA PRO A 43 10.10 -6.75 18.95
C PRO A 43 10.79 -7.87 18.14
N ASP A 44 10.05 -8.55 17.28
CA ASP A 44 10.50 -9.67 16.44
C ASP A 44 10.90 -9.26 15.01
N GLY A 45 10.68 -8.01 14.60
CA GLY A 45 11.06 -7.53 13.28
C GLY A 45 10.15 -6.44 12.72
N VAL A 46 10.27 -6.17 11.42
CA VAL A 46 9.37 -5.25 10.72
C VAL A 46 8.18 -6.01 10.18
N HIS A 47 6.98 -5.59 10.53
CA HIS A 47 5.72 -6.16 10.08
C HIS A 47 5.07 -5.24 9.04
N VAL A 48 4.15 -5.80 8.25
CA VAL A 48 3.33 -5.03 7.31
C VAL A 48 1.87 -5.19 7.69
N LEU A 49 1.13 -4.09 7.67
CA LEU A 49 -0.31 -4.10 7.91
C LEU A 49 -1.07 -4.42 6.62
N PHE A 50 -2.06 -5.30 6.76
CA PHE A 50 -3.06 -5.59 5.74
C PHE A 50 -4.45 -5.32 6.30
N THR A 51 -5.40 -5.07 5.41
CA THR A 51 -6.84 -4.98 5.68
C THR A 51 -7.54 -6.20 5.11
N GLU A 52 -8.58 -6.69 5.79
CA GLU A 52 -9.56 -7.59 5.17
C GLU A 52 -10.72 -6.71 4.68
N ARG A 53 -10.95 -6.70 3.37
CA ARG A 53 -12.03 -5.90 2.79
C ARG A 53 -13.37 -6.41 3.27
N SER A 54 -14.31 -5.50 3.56
CA SER A 54 -15.68 -5.88 3.93
C SER A 54 -16.26 -6.89 2.94
N LYS A 55 -16.90 -7.93 3.45
CA LYS A 55 -17.51 -9.00 2.65
C LYS A 55 -18.65 -8.49 1.77
N ASP A 56 -19.23 -7.35 2.13
CA ASP A 56 -20.39 -6.76 1.46
C ASP A 56 -20.01 -5.89 0.24
N LEU A 57 -18.72 -5.77 -0.09
CA LEU A 57 -18.26 -4.99 -1.24
C LEU A 57 -18.59 -5.71 -2.56
N ARG A 58 -19.14 -4.96 -3.53
CA ARG A 58 -19.49 -5.45 -4.87
C ARG A 58 -18.34 -6.11 -5.64
N ALA A 59 -17.10 -5.80 -5.28
CA ALA A 59 -15.90 -6.42 -5.83
C ALA A 59 -14.85 -6.64 -4.72
N HIS A 60 -14.12 -7.75 -4.79
CA HIS A 60 -13.00 -8.07 -3.91
C HIS A 60 -13.32 -8.18 -2.40
N GLY A 61 -14.58 -8.41 -2.02
CA GLY A 61 -14.97 -8.60 -0.62
C GLY A 61 -14.27 -9.81 0.03
N GLY A 62 -13.85 -9.66 1.29
CA GLY A 62 -13.11 -10.69 2.05
C GLY A 62 -11.67 -10.92 1.60
N GLN A 63 -11.15 -10.16 0.62
CA GLN A 63 -9.76 -10.28 0.20
C GLN A 63 -8.84 -9.50 1.14
N VAL A 64 -7.62 -10.04 1.32
CA VAL A 64 -6.54 -9.35 2.02
C VAL A 64 -5.92 -8.33 1.06
N SER A 65 -5.87 -7.07 1.49
CA SER A 65 -5.33 -5.96 0.71
C SER A 65 -4.42 -5.05 1.54
N PHE A 66 -3.63 -4.23 0.87
CA PHE A 66 -3.09 -3.03 1.52
C PHE A 66 -4.18 -1.96 1.64
N PRO A 67 -4.12 -1.09 2.68
CA PRO A 67 -5.02 0.04 2.75
C PRO A 67 -4.79 0.99 1.57
N GLY A 68 -5.87 1.47 0.97
CA GLY A 68 -5.81 2.27 -0.24
C GLY A 68 -7.02 2.09 -1.14
N GLY A 69 -7.05 2.88 -2.21
CA GLY A 69 -8.22 2.94 -3.08
C GLY A 69 -7.99 3.75 -4.35
N GLY A 70 -9.09 4.07 -5.01
CA GLY A 70 -9.07 4.81 -6.27
C GLY A 70 -8.61 6.25 -6.04
N ILE A 71 -7.89 6.81 -7.02
CA ILE A 71 -7.60 8.24 -7.03
C ILE A 71 -8.88 8.98 -7.44
N GLU A 72 -9.30 9.94 -6.63
CA GLU A 72 -10.47 10.79 -6.86
C GLU A 72 -10.07 12.15 -7.43
N PRO A 73 -10.98 12.88 -8.10
CA PRO A 73 -10.65 14.15 -8.76
C PRO A 73 -10.08 15.24 -7.83
N GLN A 74 -10.40 15.18 -6.54
CA GLN A 74 -9.90 16.11 -5.53
C GLN A 74 -8.53 15.72 -4.96
N ASP A 75 -8.02 14.52 -5.23
CA ASP A 75 -6.70 14.11 -4.77
C ASP A 75 -5.61 14.78 -5.63
N GLU A 76 -4.65 15.45 -5.01
CA GLU A 76 -3.44 16.03 -5.61
C GLU A 76 -2.53 14.95 -6.25
N GLY A 77 -2.77 13.67 -5.95
CA GLY A 77 -2.13 12.55 -6.62
C GLY A 77 -2.17 11.24 -5.82
N PRO A 78 -1.40 10.22 -6.25
CA PRO A 78 -1.41 8.89 -5.64
C PRO A 78 -1.12 8.88 -4.13
N ARG A 79 -0.24 9.77 -3.67
CA ARG A 79 0.10 9.86 -2.25
C ARG A 79 -1.11 10.28 -1.41
N GLU A 80 -1.86 11.29 -1.86
CA GLU A 80 -3.01 11.78 -1.11
C GLU A 80 -4.13 10.75 -1.10
N ALA A 81 -4.44 10.16 -2.26
CA ALA A 81 -5.42 9.07 -2.36
C ALA A 81 -5.10 7.93 -1.36
N ALA A 82 -3.84 7.46 -1.32
CA ALA A 82 -3.46 6.40 -0.39
C ALA A 82 -3.61 6.80 1.09
N LEU A 83 -3.32 8.06 1.43
CA LEU A 83 -3.45 8.56 2.81
C LEU A 83 -4.91 8.74 3.21
N ARG A 84 -5.73 9.36 2.36
CA ARG A 84 -7.17 9.52 2.55
C ARG A 84 -7.85 8.18 2.76
N GLU A 85 -7.63 7.23 1.86
CA GLU A 85 -8.19 5.88 1.96
C GLU A 85 -7.69 5.14 3.20
N SER A 86 -6.40 5.26 3.55
CA SER A 86 -5.88 4.66 4.79
C SER A 86 -6.49 5.29 6.05
N PHE A 87 -6.80 6.58 6.03
CA PHE A 87 -7.54 7.23 7.11
C PHE A 87 -8.97 6.68 7.21
N GLU A 88 -9.68 6.53 6.09
CA GLU A 88 -11.06 6.02 6.05
C GLU A 88 -11.15 4.54 6.47
N GLU A 89 -10.23 3.69 6.00
CA GLU A 89 -10.27 2.25 6.24
C GLU A 89 -9.72 1.84 7.62
N VAL A 90 -8.64 2.47 8.09
CA VAL A 90 -7.94 2.06 9.33
C VAL A 90 -7.68 3.19 10.33
N GLY A 91 -8.16 4.41 10.07
CA GLY A 91 -8.03 5.54 10.99
C GLY A 91 -6.62 6.14 11.09
N LEU A 92 -5.75 5.88 10.10
CA LEU A 92 -4.37 6.39 10.09
C LEU A 92 -4.32 7.91 9.92
N ARG A 93 -3.56 8.62 10.77
CA ARG A 93 -3.39 10.08 10.76
C ARG A 93 -1.93 10.49 10.63
#